data_AF-A0A378I8W7-F1
#
_entry.id   AF-A0A378I8W7-F1
#
_cell.length_a   1.000
_cell.length_b   1.000
_cell.length_c   1.000
_cell.angle_alpha   90.00
_cell.angle_beta   90.00
_cell.angle_gamma   90.00
#
_symmetry.space_group_name_H-M   'P 1'
#
loop_
_entity.id
_entity.type
_entity.pdbx_description
1 polymer ?
#
loop_
_entity_poly.entity_id
_entity_poly.type
_entity_poly.pdbx_seq_one_letter_code
_entity_poly.pdbx_strand_id
1 'polypeptide(L)'
;MRYYFNTPDQINGDEAYDQADFTKALTYYKNAHQTLNQKAAERHFKRRSDFLYALAFVICEEIITNCEVINATINEQSTNEQTTFDCAPIEKLWQDIPGLVNELETVFDEMGSSEKKEIIKEKMVFGYQLLADVCEIISDELVDNLNEIPPESDLAPALEWITKALNYAKQGNSPLDLDLHLGYLNLLEKGYKSSLDKSYLVKISQHISSNKLLELPLTTMQTLEILSYQLLVAVANDDAHTANQYIAEFRELIANSADIDSDHPLIEDIKNLIAQLPDDNEVTPLRKRKFKVIDKPLNEKEEKEVFSEDEDEDESLVLKRSTSKKTYKKSRAICIDDNDATESVEISAIDTEAESIVPLPTAEVQQSYPKDLPSMSQMSNTATFFANRHTAARKVTFKEDSHAIAFVKTLKELGGNESNPNFLANILSLIADFYCHTKLPLKNTSLLAFELYKNALLLNPKHVVAHTAVRELGKQPIIRDNNRYGSSSNSTQTNINTIFIDAIESLMTQIEAFKFQDLEKINHITDESIKFIVNNLVSKNIAGSRSAEIASKINSRYNYFAEHTTGQERMFSYS
;
A
#
# COMPACT_ATOMS: atom_id res chain seq x y z
N MET A 1 -25.77 1.30 -25.34
CA MET A 1 -24.51 2.01 -25.01
C MET A 1 -23.63 1.99 -26.24
N ARG A 2 -23.08 3.12 -26.72
CA ARG A 2 -22.56 3.26 -28.11
C ARG A 2 -21.03 3.27 -28.27
N TYR A 3 -20.27 3.02 -27.21
CA TYR A 3 -18.83 3.30 -27.20
C TYR A 3 -17.95 2.04 -27.26
N TYR A 4 -18.34 0.96 -26.59
CA TYR A 4 -17.57 -0.28 -26.48
C TYR A 4 -18.47 -1.52 -26.59
N PHE A 5 -19.61 -1.51 -25.92
CA PHE A 5 -20.55 -2.64 -25.98
C PHE A 5 -21.12 -2.88 -27.39
N ASN A 6 -21.09 -4.13 -27.82
CA ASN A 6 -21.40 -4.67 -29.15
C ASN A 6 -20.50 -4.14 -30.28
N THR A 7 -19.28 -3.70 -29.96
CA THR A 7 -18.28 -3.42 -31.02
C THR A 7 -17.59 -4.72 -31.45
N PRO A 8 -17.01 -4.75 -32.67
CA PRO A 8 -16.19 -5.89 -33.09
C PRO A 8 -15.05 -6.20 -32.12
N ASP A 9 -14.42 -5.17 -31.54
CA ASP A 9 -13.33 -5.37 -30.57
C ASP A 9 -13.83 -6.05 -29.29
N GLN A 10 -14.99 -5.68 -28.75
CA GLN A 10 -15.56 -6.38 -27.59
C GLN A 10 -15.92 -7.82 -27.95
N ILE A 11 -16.67 -8.04 -29.05
CA ILE A 11 -17.13 -9.40 -29.43
C ILE A 11 -15.95 -10.34 -29.68
N ASN A 12 -14.95 -9.89 -30.46
CA ASN A 12 -13.79 -10.71 -30.76
C ASN A 12 -12.84 -10.88 -29.55
N GLY A 13 -12.78 -9.87 -28.68
CA GLY A 13 -12.04 -9.92 -27.42
C GLY A 13 -12.63 -10.97 -26.49
N ASP A 14 -13.95 -10.91 -26.25
CA ASP A 14 -14.68 -11.86 -25.40
C ASP A 14 -14.58 -13.29 -25.97
N GLU A 15 -14.74 -13.46 -27.29
CA GLU A 15 -14.59 -14.78 -27.93
C GLU A 15 -13.18 -15.36 -27.78
N ALA A 16 -12.14 -14.53 -27.94
CA ALA A 16 -10.76 -14.96 -27.73
C ALA A 16 -10.48 -15.29 -26.25
N TYR A 17 -11.06 -14.52 -25.32
CA TYR A 17 -10.95 -14.76 -23.89
C TYR A 17 -11.60 -16.09 -23.49
N ASP A 18 -12.80 -16.38 -23.99
CA ASP A 18 -13.52 -17.64 -23.76
C ASP A 18 -12.77 -18.85 -24.35
N GLN A 19 -11.99 -18.64 -25.42
CA GLN A 19 -11.11 -19.65 -26.01
C GLN A 19 -9.75 -19.81 -25.28
N ALA A 20 -9.55 -19.09 -24.17
CA ALA A 20 -8.29 -18.99 -23.43
C ALA A 20 -7.10 -18.46 -24.27
N ASP A 21 -7.37 -17.78 -25.39
CA ASP A 21 -6.37 -17.04 -26.15
C ASP A 21 -6.24 -15.61 -25.61
N PHE A 22 -5.72 -15.52 -24.37
CA PHE A 22 -5.65 -14.26 -23.62
C PHE A 22 -4.77 -13.20 -24.31
N THR A 23 -3.75 -13.61 -25.04
CA THR A 23 -2.88 -12.67 -25.80
C THR A 23 -3.66 -11.99 -26.92
N LYS A 24 -4.50 -12.75 -27.63
CA LYS A 24 -5.38 -12.21 -28.67
C LYS A 24 -6.50 -11.37 -28.08
N ALA A 25 -7.13 -11.82 -26.98
CA ALA A 25 -8.14 -11.04 -26.26
C ALA A 25 -7.60 -9.66 -25.83
N LEU A 26 -6.40 -9.65 -25.23
CA LEU A 26 -5.72 -8.43 -24.80
C LEU A 26 -5.48 -7.46 -25.96
N THR A 27 -5.15 -7.98 -27.15
CA THR A 27 -4.97 -7.15 -28.35
C THR A 27 -6.25 -6.42 -28.72
N TYR A 28 -7.41 -7.10 -28.67
CA TYR A 28 -8.70 -6.46 -28.95
C TYR A 28 -9.09 -5.44 -27.89
N TYR A 29 -8.89 -5.74 -26.60
CA TYR A 29 -9.18 -4.79 -25.53
C TYR A 29 -8.31 -3.53 -25.60
N LYS A 30 -6.99 -3.68 -25.87
CA LYS A 30 -6.09 -2.54 -26.12
C LYS A 30 -6.54 -1.68 -27.32
N ASN A 31 -7.00 -2.30 -28.40
CA ASN A 31 -7.54 -1.57 -29.56
C ASN A 31 -8.83 -0.80 -29.20
N ALA A 32 -9.71 -1.41 -28.39
CA ALA A 32 -10.91 -0.76 -27.91
C ALA A 32 -10.60 0.45 -27.00
N HIS A 33 -9.67 0.31 -26.03
CA HIS A 33 -9.22 1.42 -25.19
C HIS A 33 -8.58 2.54 -25.99
N GLN A 34 -7.72 2.21 -26.96
CA GLN A 34 -7.15 3.19 -27.87
C GLN A 34 -8.23 3.96 -28.64
N THR A 35 -9.26 3.27 -29.14
CA THR A 35 -10.39 3.88 -29.85
C THR A 35 -11.18 4.83 -28.93
N LEU A 36 -11.41 4.45 -27.68
CA LEU A 36 -12.06 5.32 -26.70
C LEU A 36 -11.21 6.56 -26.37
N ASN A 37 -9.89 6.39 -26.25
CA ASN A 37 -8.95 7.49 -26.02
C ASN A 37 -8.89 8.48 -27.19
N GLN A 38 -8.88 7.98 -28.43
CA GLN A 38 -8.97 8.83 -29.63
C GLN A 38 -10.26 9.65 -29.62
N LYS A 39 -11.38 9.03 -29.25
CA LYS A 39 -12.67 9.70 -29.15
C LYS A 39 -12.70 10.75 -28.04
N ALA A 40 -12.07 10.46 -26.90
CA ALA A 40 -11.93 11.41 -25.80
C ALA A 40 -11.12 12.66 -26.18
N ALA A 41 -10.21 12.54 -27.15
CA ALA A 41 -9.36 13.63 -27.63
C ALA A 41 -10.04 14.56 -28.66
N GLU A 42 -11.25 14.22 -29.16
CA GLU A 42 -11.96 15.07 -30.11
C GLU A 42 -12.37 16.42 -29.47
N ARG A 43 -12.14 17.54 -30.17
CA ARG A 43 -12.26 18.92 -29.66
C ARG A 43 -13.61 19.29 -29.04
N HIS A 44 -14.68 18.57 -29.39
CA HIS A 44 -16.05 18.82 -28.92
C HIS A 44 -16.65 17.64 -28.18
N PHE A 45 -15.84 16.64 -27.84
CA PHE A 45 -16.29 15.49 -27.09
C PHE A 45 -16.59 15.87 -25.64
N LYS A 46 -17.75 15.41 -25.16
CA LYS A 46 -18.12 15.52 -23.76
C LYS A 46 -18.13 14.11 -23.18
N ARG A 47 -17.29 13.87 -22.17
CA ARG A 47 -17.24 12.62 -21.41
C ARG A 47 -18.55 12.45 -20.62
N ARG A 48 -19.54 11.82 -21.25
CA ARG A 48 -20.82 11.48 -20.61
C ARG A 48 -20.66 10.21 -19.79
N SER A 49 -21.59 9.97 -18.86
CA SER A 49 -21.60 8.76 -18.02
C SER A 49 -21.48 7.46 -18.82
N ASP A 50 -22.14 7.34 -19.97
CA ASP A 50 -22.03 6.15 -20.84
C ASP A 50 -20.64 5.94 -21.43
N PHE A 51 -19.88 7.02 -21.64
CA PHE A 51 -18.50 6.94 -22.11
C PHE A 51 -17.58 6.52 -20.97
N LEU A 52 -17.73 7.13 -19.79
CA LEU A 52 -16.94 6.80 -18.60
C LEU A 52 -17.15 5.33 -18.21
N TYR A 53 -18.38 4.84 -18.26
CA TYR A 53 -18.68 3.42 -18.02
C TYR A 53 -17.98 2.51 -19.03
N ALA A 54 -18.05 2.83 -20.34
CA ALA A 54 -17.37 2.03 -21.37
C ALA A 54 -15.84 2.04 -21.21
N LEU A 55 -15.28 3.19 -20.84
CA LEU A 55 -13.84 3.36 -20.60
C LEU A 55 -13.38 2.57 -19.37
N ALA A 56 -14.06 2.71 -18.24
CA ALA A 56 -13.74 1.94 -17.05
C ALA A 56 -13.88 0.43 -17.29
N PHE A 57 -14.92 0.02 -18.02
CA PHE A 57 -15.16 -1.39 -18.32
C PHE A 57 -14.01 -1.99 -19.14
N VAL A 58 -13.59 -1.35 -20.23
CA VAL A 58 -12.49 -1.89 -21.05
C VAL A 58 -11.16 -1.90 -20.29
N ILE A 59 -10.90 -0.91 -19.43
CA ILE A 59 -9.69 -0.91 -18.59
C ILE A 59 -9.71 -2.09 -17.60
N CYS A 60 -10.88 -2.41 -17.01
CA CYS A 60 -11.01 -3.63 -16.20
C CYS A 60 -10.70 -4.89 -17.02
N GLU A 61 -11.26 -5.03 -18.22
CA GLU A 61 -10.99 -6.18 -19.10
C GLU A 61 -9.50 -6.29 -19.46
N GLU A 62 -8.83 -5.17 -19.72
CA GLU A 62 -7.38 -5.18 -19.96
C GLU A 62 -6.57 -5.62 -18.75
N ILE A 63 -6.89 -5.12 -17.55
CA ILE A 63 -6.19 -5.52 -16.32
C ILE A 63 -6.37 -7.01 -16.07
N ILE A 64 -7.62 -7.49 -16.11
CA ILE A 64 -7.97 -8.90 -15.89
C ILE A 64 -7.25 -9.78 -16.91
N THR A 65 -7.30 -9.42 -18.19
CA THR A 65 -6.67 -10.23 -19.24
C THR A 65 -5.15 -10.19 -19.15
N ASN A 66 -4.53 -9.07 -18.77
CA ASN A 66 -3.09 -9.04 -18.51
C ASN A 66 -2.70 -10.00 -17.37
N CYS A 67 -3.48 -10.07 -16.29
CA CYS A 67 -3.28 -11.04 -15.22
C CYS A 67 -3.30 -12.48 -15.74
N GLU A 68 -4.27 -12.82 -16.60
CA GLU A 68 -4.35 -14.16 -17.20
C GLU A 68 -3.17 -14.47 -18.13
N VAL A 69 -2.71 -13.50 -18.93
CA VAL A 69 -1.51 -13.67 -19.78
C VAL A 69 -0.27 -13.89 -18.90
N ILE A 70 -0.14 -13.18 -17.79
CA ILE A 70 0.97 -13.37 -16.84
C ILE A 70 0.89 -14.76 -16.21
N ASN A 71 -0.27 -15.18 -15.71
CA ASN A 71 -0.46 -16.52 -15.16
C ASN A 71 -0.15 -17.63 -16.17
N ALA A 72 -0.61 -17.49 -17.42
CA ALA A 72 -0.27 -18.42 -18.50
C ALA A 72 1.25 -18.46 -18.74
N THR A 73 1.91 -17.29 -18.75
CA THR A 73 3.38 -17.19 -18.91
C THR A 73 4.11 -17.89 -17.76
N ILE A 74 3.66 -17.72 -16.51
CA ILE A 74 4.22 -18.40 -15.34
C ILE A 74 4.05 -19.92 -15.48
N ASN A 75 2.83 -20.39 -15.74
CA ASN A 75 2.54 -21.82 -15.87
C ASN A 75 3.34 -22.48 -17.02
N GLU A 76 3.53 -21.78 -18.13
CA GLU A 76 4.38 -22.24 -19.23
C GLU A 76 5.86 -22.36 -18.81
N GLN A 77 6.35 -21.46 -17.95
CA GLN A 77 7.70 -21.57 -17.39
C GLN A 77 7.82 -22.71 -16.37
N SER A 78 6.86 -22.85 -15.44
CA SER A 78 6.90 -23.86 -14.37
C SER A 78 6.73 -25.30 -14.90
N THR A 79 6.05 -25.50 -16.04
CA THR A 79 5.92 -26.82 -16.68
C THR A 79 7.18 -27.29 -17.41
N ASN A 80 8.09 -26.37 -17.74
CA ASN A 80 9.35 -26.70 -18.38
C ASN A 80 10.41 -26.94 -17.31
N GLU A 81 10.57 -28.20 -16.86
CA GLU A 81 11.49 -28.64 -15.78
C GLU A 81 12.98 -28.23 -15.94
N GLN A 82 13.36 -27.63 -17.08
CA GLN A 82 14.73 -27.24 -17.41
C GLN A 82 14.93 -25.72 -17.55
N THR A 83 13.89 -24.90 -17.42
CA THR A 83 14.00 -23.44 -17.48
C THR A 83 13.95 -22.83 -16.10
N THR A 84 14.98 -22.06 -15.75
CA THR A 84 14.94 -21.15 -14.61
C THR A 84 13.83 -20.11 -14.82
N PHE A 85 13.07 -19.80 -13.77
CA PHE A 85 12.04 -18.76 -13.82
C PHE A 85 12.63 -17.42 -14.29
N ASP A 86 12.08 -16.88 -15.37
CA ASP A 86 12.50 -15.60 -15.96
C ASP A 86 11.41 -14.55 -15.75
N CYS A 87 11.72 -13.55 -14.93
CA CYS A 87 10.82 -12.46 -14.61
C CYS A 87 10.75 -11.39 -15.72
N ALA A 88 11.72 -11.32 -16.65
CA ALA A 88 11.76 -10.30 -17.69
C ALA A 88 10.49 -10.24 -18.59
N PRO A 89 9.93 -11.36 -19.10
CA PRO A 89 8.67 -11.32 -19.85
C PRO A 89 7.49 -10.83 -18.99
N ILE A 90 7.47 -11.19 -17.71
CA ILE A 90 6.42 -10.79 -16.76
C ILE A 90 6.51 -9.29 -16.49
N GLU A 91 7.70 -8.74 -16.24
CA GLU A 91 7.92 -7.30 -16.03
C GLU A 91 7.45 -6.47 -17.23
N LYS A 92 7.64 -6.99 -18.45
CA LYS A 92 7.19 -6.33 -19.67
C LYS A 92 5.66 -6.26 -19.76
N LEU A 93 4.96 -7.34 -19.38
CA LEU A 93 3.49 -7.35 -19.31
C LEU A 93 2.99 -6.45 -18.17
N TRP A 94 3.72 -6.45 -17.05
CA TRP A 94 3.39 -5.67 -15.87
C TRP A 94 3.55 -4.15 -16.06
N GLN A 95 4.41 -3.72 -16.98
CA GLN A 95 4.76 -2.31 -17.17
C GLN A 95 3.52 -1.40 -17.40
N ASP A 96 2.48 -1.92 -18.07
CA ASP A 96 1.28 -1.16 -18.39
C ASP A 96 0.27 -1.10 -17.22
N ILE A 97 0.26 -2.13 -16.36
CA ILE A 97 -0.78 -2.35 -15.34
C ILE A 97 -0.91 -1.17 -14.35
N PRO A 98 0.17 -0.64 -13.74
CA PRO A 98 0.03 0.50 -12.83
C PRO A 98 -0.58 1.74 -13.49
N GLY A 99 -0.31 1.95 -14.78
CA GLY A 99 -0.92 3.03 -15.55
C GLY A 99 -2.43 2.82 -15.72
N LEU A 100 -2.84 1.61 -16.07
CA LEU A 100 -4.24 1.22 -16.22
C LEU A 100 -5.01 1.33 -14.91
N VAL A 101 -4.45 0.87 -13.78
CA VAL A 101 -5.08 0.98 -12.45
C VAL A 101 -5.34 2.45 -12.09
N ASN A 102 -4.34 3.32 -12.25
CA ASN A 102 -4.51 4.76 -11.97
C ASN A 102 -5.56 5.41 -12.89
N GLU A 103 -5.60 5.03 -14.16
CA GLU A 103 -6.61 5.52 -15.10
C GLU A 103 -8.01 5.03 -14.69
N LEU A 104 -8.15 3.76 -14.32
CA LEU A 104 -9.40 3.16 -13.86
C LEU A 104 -9.95 3.87 -12.63
N GLU A 105 -9.12 4.09 -11.60
CA GLU A 105 -9.49 4.83 -10.39
C GLU A 105 -9.96 6.24 -10.72
N THR A 106 -9.22 6.94 -11.60
CA THR A 106 -9.58 8.30 -12.05
C THR A 106 -10.94 8.31 -12.76
N VAL A 107 -11.16 7.38 -13.69
CA VAL A 107 -12.42 7.27 -14.44
C VAL A 107 -13.57 6.89 -13.52
N PHE A 108 -13.34 5.97 -12.58
CA PHE A 108 -14.31 5.54 -11.59
C PHE A 108 -14.76 6.69 -10.68
N ASP A 109 -13.85 7.55 -10.25
CA ASP A 109 -14.16 8.73 -9.46
C ASP A 109 -14.97 9.78 -10.25
N GLU A 110 -14.69 9.92 -11.55
CA GLU A 110 -15.49 10.76 -12.45
C GLU A 110 -16.91 10.21 -12.68
N MET A 111 -17.14 8.90 -12.48
CA MET A 111 -18.49 8.33 -12.55
C MET A 111 -19.31 8.86 -11.37
N GLY A 112 -20.34 9.67 -11.65
CA GLY A 112 -21.35 10.03 -10.67
C GLY A 112 -22.09 8.81 -10.12
N SER A 113 -22.89 9.00 -9.06
CA SER A 113 -23.70 7.93 -8.46
C SER A 113 -24.66 7.33 -9.48
N SER A 114 -24.42 6.08 -9.87
CA SER A 114 -25.24 5.36 -10.84
C SER A 114 -25.07 3.85 -10.63
N GLU A 115 -26.06 3.06 -11.04
CA GLU A 115 -26.01 1.59 -11.01
C GLU A 115 -24.78 1.04 -11.76
N LYS A 116 -24.40 1.70 -12.85
CA LYS A 116 -23.19 1.39 -13.63
C LYS A 116 -21.91 1.51 -12.82
N LYS A 117 -21.86 2.42 -11.84
CA LYS A 117 -20.69 2.58 -10.98
C LYS A 117 -20.53 1.37 -10.06
N GLU A 118 -21.61 0.80 -9.54
CA GLU A 118 -21.53 -0.41 -8.70
C GLU A 118 -21.03 -1.62 -9.51
N ILE A 119 -21.47 -1.78 -10.77
CA ILE A 119 -20.95 -2.84 -11.66
C ILE A 119 -19.44 -2.69 -11.87
N ILE A 120 -18.96 -1.46 -12.13
CA ILE A 120 -17.52 -1.22 -12.26
C ILE A 120 -16.79 -1.46 -10.93
N LYS A 121 -17.39 -1.09 -9.80
CA LYS A 121 -16.80 -1.31 -8.48
C LYS A 121 -16.58 -2.80 -8.21
N GLU A 122 -17.56 -3.65 -8.52
CA GLU A 122 -17.43 -5.10 -8.40
C GLU A 122 -16.32 -5.64 -9.30
N LYS A 123 -16.25 -5.18 -10.56
CA LYS A 123 -15.16 -5.54 -11.48
C LYS A 123 -13.78 -5.03 -11.03
N MET A 124 -13.70 -3.83 -10.46
CA MET A 124 -12.47 -3.29 -9.88
C MET A 124 -11.98 -4.15 -8.72
N VAL A 125 -12.87 -4.51 -7.80
CA VAL A 125 -12.55 -5.40 -6.67
C VAL A 125 -12.02 -6.74 -7.17
N PHE A 126 -12.67 -7.32 -8.17
CA PHE A 126 -12.20 -8.55 -8.81
C PHE A 126 -10.83 -8.39 -9.47
N GLY A 127 -10.61 -7.28 -10.20
CA GLY A 127 -9.32 -6.97 -10.81
C GLY A 127 -8.20 -6.81 -9.78
N TYR A 128 -8.46 -6.13 -8.65
CA TYR A 128 -7.49 -6.01 -7.56
C TYR A 128 -7.18 -7.36 -6.91
N GLN A 129 -8.17 -8.25 -6.79
CA GLN A 129 -7.94 -9.61 -6.29
C GLN A 129 -7.00 -10.37 -7.23
N LEU A 130 -7.27 -10.39 -8.54
CA LEU A 130 -6.40 -11.05 -9.52
C LEU A 130 -4.99 -10.46 -9.54
N LEU A 131 -4.86 -9.14 -9.41
CA LEU A 131 -3.56 -8.49 -9.29
C LEU A 131 -2.81 -8.92 -8.02
N ALA A 132 -3.51 -9.10 -6.91
CA ALA A 132 -2.93 -9.60 -5.68
C ALA A 132 -2.43 -11.05 -5.85
N ASP A 133 -3.28 -11.92 -6.37
CA ASP A 133 -2.99 -13.33 -6.60
C ASP A 133 -1.79 -13.50 -7.54
N VAL A 134 -1.76 -12.75 -8.66
CA VAL A 134 -0.61 -12.78 -9.60
C VAL A 134 0.68 -12.30 -8.94
N CYS A 135 0.63 -11.23 -8.13
CA CYS A 135 1.82 -10.75 -7.43
C CYS A 135 2.34 -11.76 -6.40
N GLU A 136 1.46 -12.47 -5.72
CA GLU A 136 1.80 -13.55 -4.79
C GLU A 136 2.48 -14.69 -5.52
N ILE A 137 1.88 -15.19 -6.61
CA ILE A 137 2.47 -16.27 -7.44
C ILE A 137 3.87 -15.88 -7.96
N ILE A 138 4.06 -14.64 -8.44
CA ILE A 138 5.39 -14.18 -8.89
C ILE A 138 6.38 -14.18 -7.73
N SER A 139 5.96 -13.75 -6.53
CA SER A 139 6.80 -13.79 -5.34
C SER A 139 7.19 -15.22 -4.98
N ASP A 140 6.25 -16.14 -5.00
CA ASP A 140 6.48 -17.55 -4.64
C ASP A 140 7.43 -18.22 -5.64
N GLU A 141 7.21 -18.03 -6.94
CA GLU A 141 8.11 -18.55 -7.98
C GLU A 141 9.52 -17.96 -7.85
N LEU A 142 9.65 -16.67 -7.53
CA LEU A 142 10.95 -16.08 -7.25
C LEU A 142 11.65 -16.73 -6.06
N VAL A 143 10.90 -17.15 -5.04
CA VAL A 143 11.41 -17.69 -3.77
C VAL A 143 11.73 -19.17 -3.86
N ASP A 144 10.92 -19.95 -4.57
CA ASP A 144 11.13 -21.38 -4.79
C ASP A 144 12.41 -21.67 -5.57
N ASN A 145 12.87 -20.69 -6.36
CA ASN A 145 14.14 -20.72 -7.07
C ASN A 145 15.34 -20.27 -6.22
N LEU A 146 15.13 -19.87 -4.95
CA LEU A 146 16.19 -19.45 -4.05
C LEU A 146 16.69 -20.58 -3.15
N ASN A 147 17.96 -20.49 -2.76
CA ASN A 147 18.49 -21.33 -1.68
C ASN A 147 17.81 -20.99 -0.35
N GLU A 148 17.92 -21.89 0.65
CA GLU A 148 17.34 -21.69 2.00
C GLU A 148 17.73 -20.35 2.65
N ILE A 149 18.95 -19.87 2.41
CA ILE A 149 19.44 -18.56 2.86
C ILE A 149 19.95 -17.79 1.63
N PRO A 150 19.08 -17.04 0.93
CA PRO A 150 19.47 -16.31 -0.26
C PRO A 150 20.21 -15.00 0.08
N PRO A 151 21.08 -14.50 -0.81
CA PRO A 151 21.57 -13.14 -0.73
C PRO A 151 20.41 -12.14 -0.69
N GLU A 152 20.55 -11.03 0.03
CA GLU A 152 19.51 -10.01 0.12
C GLU A 152 19.12 -9.43 -1.26
N SER A 153 20.07 -9.37 -2.19
CA SER A 153 19.82 -8.93 -3.58
C SER A 153 18.77 -9.77 -4.29
N ASP A 154 18.70 -11.06 -3.96
CA ASP A 154 17.86 -12.03 -4.65
C ASP A 154 16.48 -12.13 -3.98
N LEU A 155 16.41 -11.76 -2.69
CA LEU A 155 15.17 -11.69 -1.92
C LEU A 155 14.38 -10.39 -2.16
N ALA A 156 15.08 -9.29 -2.46
CA ALA A 156 14.45 -7.97 -2.63
C ALA A 156 13.33 -7.94 -3.70
N PRO A 157 13.47 -8.60 -4.88
CA PRO A 157 12.39 -8.71 -5.86
C PRO A 157 11.15 -9.43 -5.33
N ALA A 158 11.32 -10.57 -4.64
CA ALA A 158 10.21 -11.31 -4.05
C ALA A 158 9.46 -10.47 -3.01
N LEU A 159 10.22 -9.79 -2.12
CA LEU A 159 9.65 -8.86 -1.14
C LEU A 159 8.87 -7.70 -1.80
N GLU A 160 9.35 -7.18 -2.93
CA GLU A 160 8.64 -6.16 -3.69
C GLU A 160 7.30 -6.69 -4.22
N TRP A 161 7.30 -7.87 -4.82
CA TRP A 161 6.10 -8.50 -5.38
C TRP A 161 5.05 -8.84 -4.32
N ILE A 162 5.43 -9.49 -3.22
CA ILE A 162 4.46 -9.77 -2.14
C ILE A 162 3.93 -8.49 -1.47
N THR A 163 4.73 -7.42 -1.43
CA THR A 163 4.26 -6.12 -0.94
C THR A 163 3.22 -5.52 -1.88
N LYS A 164 3.38 -5.68 -3.21
CA LYS A 164 2.35 -5.31 -4.19
C LYS A 164 1.09 -6.15 -3.98
N ALA A 165 1.22 -7.46 -3.75
CA ALA A 165 0.09 -8.35 -3.48
C ALA A 165 -0.74 -7.86 -2.28
N LEU A 166 -0.08 -7.60 -1.14
CA LEU A 166 -0.71 -7.05 0.06
C LEU A 166 -1.41 -5.71 -0.19
N ASN A 167 -0.84 -4.83 -1.03
CA ASN A 167 -1.43 -3.54 -1.33
C ASN A 167 -2.69 -3.68 -2.20
N TYR A 168 -2.67 -4.53 -3.23
CA TYR A 168 -3.84 -4.74 -4.08
C TYR A 168 -4.98 -5.46 -3.34
N ALA A 169 -4.67 -6.46 -2.51
CA ALA A 169 -5.68 -7.12 -1.70
C ALA A 169 -6.38 -6.13 -0.74
N LYS A 170 -5.62 -5.20 -0.16
CA LYS A 170 -6.19 -4.09 0.64
C LYS A 170 -7.07 -3.16 -0.20
N GLN A 171 -6.65 -2.79 -1.41
CA GLN A 171 -7.46 -1.95 -2.31
C GLN A 171 -8.77 -2.61 -2.74
N GLY A 172 -8.76 -3.94 -2.95
CA GLY A 172 -9.97 -4.72 -3.22
C GLY A 172 -10.95 -4.78 -2.05
N ASN A 173 -10.56 -4.37 -0.84
CA ASN A 173 -11.27 -4.67 0.42
C ASN A 173 -11.55 -6.16 0.59
N SER A 174 -10.74 -7.02 -0.03
CA SER A 174 -10.80 -8.45 0.20
C SER A 174 -10.23 -8.75 1.59
N PRO A 175 -10.82 -9.68 2.35
CA PRO A 175 -10.15 -10.20 3.53
C PRO A 175 -8.82 -10.79 3.05
N LEU A 176 -7.72 -10.28 3.59
CA LEU A 176 -6.39 -10.78 3.30
C LEU A 176 -6.34 -12.25 3.70
N ASP A 177 -5.90 -13.10 2.78
CA ASP A 177 -5.62 -14.48 3.12
C ASP A 177 -4.49 -14.52 4.14
N LEU A 178 -4.60 -15.44 5.08
CA LEU A 178 -3.58 -15.63 6.09
C LEU A 178 -2.28 -16.11 5.46
N ASP A 179 -2.38 -16.94 4.41
CA ASP A 179 -1.22 -17.47 3.70
C ASP A 179 -0.35 -16.34 3.12
N LEU A 180 -0.98 -15.30 2.54
CA LEU A 180 -0.28 -14.10 2.07
C LEU A 180 0.43 -13.34 3.21
N HIS A 181 -0.17 -13.29 4.41
CA HIS A 181 0.49 -12.69 5.58
C HIS A 181 1.70 -13.51 6.03
N LEU A 182 1.58 -14.84 6.05
CA LEU A 182 2.66 -15.75 6.45
C LEU A 182 3.79 -15.75 5.43
N GLY A 183 3.48 -15.76 4.13
CA GLY A 183 4.47 -15.62 3.05
C GLY A 183 5.30 -14.35 3.20
N TYR A 184 4.66 -13.21 3.52
CA TYR A 184 5.38 -11.96 3.79
C TYR A 184 6.29 -12.05 5.02
N LEU A 185 5.80 -12.63 6.12
CA LEU A 185 6.59 -12.79 7.35
C LEU A 185 7.78 -13.72 7.15
N ASN A 186 7.60 -14.82 6.43
CA ASN A 186 8.65 -15.75 6.03
C ASN A 186 9.76 -15.05 5.23
N LEU A 187 9.39 -14.19 4.27
CA LEU A 187 10.38 -13.43 3.51
C LEU A 187 11.12 -12.40 4.36
N LEU A 188 10.44 -11.72 5.28
CA LEU A 188 11.12 -10.82 6.22
C LEU A 188 12.08 -11.57 7.14
N GLU A 189 11.70 -12.76 7.62
CA GLU A 189 12.58 -13.63 8.41
C GLU A 189 13.81 -14.06 7.61
N LYS A 190 13.63 -14.54 6.37
CA LYS A 190 14.75 -14.88 5.48
C LYS A 190 15.68 -13.68 5.26
N GLY A 191 15.11 -12.48 5.05
CA GLY A 191 15.88 -11.25 4.92
C GLY A 191 16.70 -10.91 6.15
N TYR A 192 16.12 -11.10 7.34
CA TYR A 192 16.84 -10.97 8.60
C TYR A 192 17.96 -12.02 8.74
N LYS A 193 17.68 -13.30 8.47
CA LYS A 193 18.69 -14.37 8.56
C LYS A 193 19.88 -14.15 7.62
N SER A 194 19.63 -13.58 6.43
CA SER A 194 20.67 -13.32 5.43
C SER A 194 21.53 -12.08 5.71
N SER A 195 20.93 -11.00 6.22
CA SER A 195 21.60 -9.69 6.38
C SER A 195 21.94 -9.33 7.84
N LEU A 196 21.26 -9.95 8.80
CA LEU A 196 21.17 -9.55 10.21
C LEU A 196 20.68 -8.10 10.41
N ASP A 197 20.01 -7.51 9.41
CA ASP A 197 19.45 -6.17 9.53
C ASP A 197 18.19 -6.18 10.41
N LYS A 198 18.27 -5.49 11.55
CA LYS A 198 17.16 -5.34 12.50
C LYS A 198 15.96 -4.60 11.92
N SER A 199 16.08 -3.92 10.77
CA SER A 199 14.94 -3.29 10.10
C SER A 199 13.86 -4.31 9.70
N TYR A 200 14.24 -5.55 9.37
CA TYR A 200 13.32 -6.65 9.09
C TYR A 200 12.50 -7.04 10.34
N LEU A 201 13.13 -7.10 11.51
CA LEU A 201 12.46 -7.41 12.79
C LEU A 201 11.41 -6.35 13.16
N VAL A 202 11.72 -5.08 12.88
CA VAL A 202 10.78 -3.97 13.06
C VAL A 202 9.57 -4.15 12.14
N LYS A 203 9.79 -4.49 10.87
CA LYS A 203 8.70 -4.77 9.91
C LYS A 203 7.84 -5.96 10.33
N ILE A 204 8.45 -7.06 10.81
CA ILE A 204 7.73 -8.23 11.34
C ILE A 204 6.79 -7.80 12.47
N SER A 205 7.32 -7.12 13.50
CA SER A 205 6.54 -6.66 14.64
C SER A 205 5.41 -5.72 14.24
N GLN A 206 5.71 -4.77 13.34
CA GLN A 206 4.74 -3.80 12.86
C GLN A 206 3.64 -4.47 12.04
N HIS A 207 3.96 -5.47 11.21
CA HIS A 207 2.98 -6.20 10.41
C HIS A 207 2.05 -7.05 11.28
N ILE A 208 2.59 -7.80 12.24
CA ILE A 208 1.77 -8.63 13.16
C ILE A 208 0.81 -7.74 13.95
N SER A 209 1.31 -6.63 14.52
CA SER A 209 0.50 -5.72 15.33
C SER A 209 -0.52 -4.91 14.52
N SER A 210 -0.13 -4.37 13.36
CA SER A 210 -1.02 -3.52 12.54
C SER A 210 -2.18 -4.30 11.93
N ASN A 211 -1.98 -5.58 11.62
CA ASN A 211 -3.02 -6.46 11.07
C ASN A 211 -3.68 -7.34 12.14
N LYS A 212 -3.29 -7.21 13.42
CA LYS A 212 -3.85 -7.97 14.56
C LYS A 212 -3.89 -9.47 14.30
N LEU A 213 -2.80 -10.04 13.78
CA LEU A 213 -2.81 -11.41 13.24
C LEU A 213 -3.21 -12.46 14.29
N LEU A 214 -2.82 -12.29 15.55
CA LEU A 214 -3.20 -13.17 16.67
C LEU A 214 -4.69 -13.06 17.08
N GLU A 215 -5.41 -12.03 16.64
CA GLU A 215 -6.86 -11.88 16.89
C GLU A 215 -7.70 -12.57 15.81
N LEU A 216 -7.09 -13.09 14.74
CA LEU A 216 -7.77 -13.79 13.66
C LEU A 216 -8.18 -15.21 14.10
N PRO A 217 -9.17 -15.83 13.43
CA PRO A 217 -9.53 -17.23 13.68
C PRO A 217 -8.44 -18.16 13.10
N LEU A 218 -7.39 -18.39 13.89
CA LEU A 218 -6.22 -19.19 13.50
C LEU A 218 -6.37 -20.67 13.88
N THR A 219 -5.76 -21.54 13.09
CA THR A 219 -5.44 -22.91 13.55
C THR A 219 -4.30 -22.88 14.57
N THR A 220 -4.14 -23.97 15.32
CA THR A 220 -3.03 -24.09 16.28
C THR A 220 -1.67 -23.91 15.60
N MET A 221 -1.44 -24.54 14.43
CA MET A 221 -0.17 -24.41 13.70
C MET A 221 0.10 -22.98 13.24
N GLN A 222 -0.90 -22.31 12.69
CA GLN A 222 -0.76 -20.90 12.29
C GLN A 222 -0.49 -19.98 13.49
N THR A 223 -1.06 -20.28 14.65
CA THR A 223 -0.77 -19.56 15.89
C THR A 223 0.69 -19.76 16.30
N LEU A 224 1.19 -21.00 16.24
CA LEU A 224 2.60 -21.30 16.52
C LEU A 224 3.54 -20.59 15.56
N GLU A 225 3.19 -20.52 14.28
CA GLU A 225 3.99 -19.84 13.26
C GLU A 225 4.04 -18.32 13.51
N ILE A 226 2.92 -17.68 13.81
CA ILE A 226 2.92 -16.24 14.14
C ILE A 226 3.72 -15.96 15.41
N LEU A 227 3.55 -16.80 16.44
CA LEU A 227 4.33 -16.68 17.66
C LEU A 227 5.82 -16.90 17.40
N SER A 228 6.22 -17.79 16.47
CA SER A 228 7.65 -18.06 16.17
C SER A 228 8.34 -16.81 15.65
N TYR A 229 7.66 -16.03 14.81
CA TYR A 229 8.15 -14.72 14.36
C TYR A 229 8.29 -13.72 15.52
N GLN A 230 7.35 -13.70 16.48
CA GLN A 230 7.46 -12.81 17.64
C GLN A 230 8.59 -13.23 18.59
N LEU A 231 8.81 -14.54 18.76
CA LEU A 231 9.94 -15.09 19.51
C LEU A 231 11.26 -14.72 18.86
N LEU A 232 11.39 -14.88 17.54
CA LEU A 232 12.56 -14.47 16.77
C LEU A 232 12.91 -13.00 17.07
N VAL A 233 11.91 -12.11 17.03
CA VAL A 233 12.11 -10.69 17.34
C VAL A 233 12.60 -10.48 18.78
N ALA A 234 11.99 -11.16 19.76
CA ALA A 234 12.36 -11.03 21.17
C ALA A 234 13.80 -11.53 21.43
N VAL A 235 14.14 -12.70 20.90
CA VAL A 235 15.48 -13.30 21.01
C VAL A 235 16.53 -12.40 20.34
N ALA A 236 16.29 -11.93 19.12
CA ALA A 236 17.23 -11.08 18.37
C ALA A 236 17.42 -9.66 18.98
N ASN A 237 16.51 -9.23 19.85
CA ASN A 237 16.61 -7.98 20.59
C ASN A 237 17.08 -8.15 22.04
N ASP A 238 17.51 -9.35 22.43
CA ASP A 238 17.94 -9.68 23.79
C ASP A 238 16.85 -9.39 24.86
N ASP A 239 15.57 -9.45 24.49
CA ASP A 239 14.44 -9.25 25.40
C ASP A 239 14.01 -10.59 26.03
N ALA A 240 14.80 -11.03 27.01
CA ALA A 240 14.58 -12.30 27.70
C ALA A 240 13.21 -12.40 28.38
N HIS A 241 12.66 -11.30 28.90
CA HIS A 241 11.36 -11.31 29.55
C HIS A 241 10.25 -11.64 28.55
N THR A 242 10.20 -10.91 27.43
CA THR A 242 9.21 -11.12 26.38
C THR A 242 9.41 -12.49 25.69
N ALA A 243 10.66 -12.91 25.47
CA ALA A 243 10.96 -14.23 24.92
C ALA A 243 10.44 -15.35 25.85
N ASN A 244 10.67 -15.25 27.16
CA ASN A 244 10.18 -16.22 28.14
C ASN A 244 8.64 -16.27 28.19
N GLN A 245 7.96 -15.14 28.00
CA GLN A 245 6.50 -15.11 27.89
C GLN A 245 6.03 -15.93 26.68
N TYR A 246 6.57 -15.66 25.50
CA TYR A 246 6.20 -16.42 24.30
C TYR A 246 6.53 -17.92 24.46
N ILE A 247 7.68 -18.27 25.05
CA ILE A 247 8.04 -19.67 25.37
C ILE A 247 7.00 -20.37 26.23
N ALA A 248 6.45 -19.67 27.24
CA ALA A 248 5.38 -20.22 28.05
C ALA A 248 4.11 -20.46 27.22
N GLU A 249 3.71 -19.49 26.40
CA GLU A 249 2.55 -19.59 25.49
C GLU A 249 2.71 -20.74 24.48
N PHE A 250 3.90 -20.94 23.90
CA PHE A 250 4.19 -22.09 23.03
C PHE A 250 4.06 -23.43 23.75
N ARG A 251 4.64 -23.54 24.95
CA ARG A 251 4.59 -24.79 25.72
C ARG A 251 3.16 -25.14 26.11
N GLU A 252 2.37 -24.15 26.47
CA GLU A 252 0.94 -24.31 26.75
C GLU A 252 0.17 -24.77 25.50
N LEU A 253 0.39 -24.12 24.35
CA LEU A 253 -0.25 -24.50 23.09
C LEU A 253 0.10 -25.93 22.67
N ILE A 254 1.37 -26.33 22.79
CA ILE A 254 1.83 -27.69 22.47
C ILE A 254 1.23 -28.72 23.44
N ALA A 255 1.22 -28.43 24.73
CA ALA A 255 0.69 -29.35 25.74
C ALA A 255 -0.83 -29.58 25.59
N ASN A 256 -1.57 -28.57 25.15
CA ASN A 256 -3.03 -28.60 25.06
C ASN A 256 -3.57 -29.05 23.70
N SER A 257 -2.71 -29.26 22.70
CA SER A 257 -3.14 -29.60 21.33
C SER A 257 -2.72 -31.01 20.95
N ALA A 258 -3.70 -31.87 20.68
CA ALA A 258 -3.46 -33.24 20.21
C ALA A 258 -3.05 -33.32 18.73
N ASP A 259 -3.20 -32.21 17.99
CA ASP A 259 -3.07 -32.15 16.54
C ASP A 259 -1.67 -31.68 16.07
N ILE A 260 -0.75 -31.40 17.01
CA ILE A 260 0.61 -30.96 16.69
C ILE A 260 1.52 -32.19 16.58
N ASP A 261 2.09 -32.38 15.39
CA ASP A 261 3.18 -33.34 15.21
C ASP A 261 4.47 -32.79 15.83
N SER A 262 5.04 -33.51 16.80
CA SER A 262 6.27 -33.11 17.50
C SER A 262 7.50 -33.03 16.59
N ASP A 263 7.42 -33.67 15.43
CA ASP A 263 8.50 -33.76 14.44
C ASP A 263 8.34 -32.70 13.33
N HIS A 264 7.39 -31.77 13.47
CA HIS A 264 7.18 -30.70 12.50
C HIS A 264 8.39 -29.73 12.47
N PRO A 265 8.92 -29.34 11.29
CA PRO A 265 10.13 -28.49 11.18
C PRO A 265 10.06 -27.18 11.96
N LEU A 266 8.90 -26.53 11.97
CA LEU A 266 8.65 -25.31 12.76
C LEU A 266 8.97 -25.48 14.26
N ILE A 267 8.71 -26.66 14.84
CA ILE A 267 8.99 -26.92 16.26
C ILE A 267 10.49 -27.03 16.49
N GLU A 268 11.23 -27.60 15.55
CA GLU A 268 12.69 -27.65 15.59
C GLU A 268 13.28 -26.24 15.52
N ASP A 269 12.78 -25.40 14.61
CA ASP A 269 13.18 -24.00 14.50
C ASP A 269 12.90 -23.21 15.79
N ILE A 270 11.73 -23.41 16.40
CA ILE A 270 11.40 -22.79 17.69
C ILE A 270 12.36 -23.27 18.79
N LYS A 271 12.65 -24.58 18.86
CA LYS A 271 13.63 -25.12 19.84
C LYS A 271 15.01 -24.51 19.63
N ASN A 272 15.44 -24.33 18.38
CA ASN A 272 16.71 -23.70 18.03
C ASN A 272 16.75 -22.23 18.45
N LEU A 273 15.65 -21.48 18.32
CA LEU A 273 15.54 -20.11 18.83
C LEU A 273 15.60 -20.06 20.36
N ILE A 274 14.93 -20.97 21.06
CA ILE A 274 14.94 -21.04 22.52
C ILE A 274 16.35 -21.31 23.05
N ALA A 275 17.11 -22.19 22.37
CA ALA A 275 18.48 -22.54 22.76
C ALA A 275 19.46 -21.36 22.67
N GLN A 276 19.11 -20.27 21.97
CA GLN A 276 19.94 -19.06 21.87
C GLN A 276 19.79 -18.14 23.09
N LEU A 277 18.79 -18.35 23.95
CA LEU A 277 18.61 -17.56 25.15
C LEU A 277 19.61 -18.00 26.24
N PRO A 278 20.19 -17.06 27.00
CA PRO A 278 21.04 -17.41 28.14
C PRO A 278 20.22 -18.20 29.16
N ASP A 279 20.76 -19.34 29.58
CA ASP A 279 20.14 -20.23 30.56
C ASP A 279 20.09 -19.52 31.92
N ASP A 280 18.91 -19.03 32.32
CA ASP A 280 18.68 -18.39 33.64
C ASP A 280 18.92 -19.34 34.84
N ASN A 281 19.37 -20.58 34.58
CA ASN A 281 19.66 -21.60 35.59
C ASN A 281 21.07 -21.55 36.18
N GLU A 282 22.00 -20.70 35.72
CA GLU A 282 23.24 -20.43 36.47
C GLU A 282 23.06 -19.30 37.50
N VAL A 283 22.08 -19.46 38.40
CA VAL A 283 22.11 -18.77 39.69
C VAL A 283 23.27 -19.36 40.49
N THR A 284 24.46 -18.77 40.33
CA THR A 284 25.57 -18.98 41.25
C THR A 284 25.04 -18.68 42.66
N PRO A 285 25.05 -19.63 43.61
CA PRO A 285 24.45 -19.41 44.91
C PRO A 285 25.24 -18.31 45.62
N LEU A 286 24.66 -17.12 45.69
CA LEU A 286 25.13 -16.02 46.52
C LEU A 286 25.31 -16.55 47.95
N ARG A 287 26.58 -16.76 48.33
CA ARG A 287 27.01 -17.10 49.68
C ARG A 287 26.34 -16.12 50.65
N LYS A 288 25.38 -16.63 51.42
CA LYS A 288 24.76 -15.95 52.56
C LYS A 288 25.87 -15.42 53.48
N ARG A 289 26.16 -14.12 53.40
CA ARG A 289 26.93 -13.40 54.43
C ARG A 289 26.08 -13.41 55.69
N LYS A 290 26.51 -14.18 56.70
CA LYS A 290 25.98 -14.13 58.05
C LYS A 290 26.28 -12.75 58.65
N PHE A 291 25.29 -11.87 58.71
CA PHE A 291 25.35 -10.70 59.57
C PHE A 291 25.13 -11.14 61.01
N LYS A 292 26.15 -10.92 61.84
CA LYS A 292 26.12 -11.05 63.29
C LYS A 292 25.50 -9.75 63.82
N VAL A 293 24.21 -9.77 64.17
CA VAL A 293 23.56 -8.66 64.87
C VAL A 293 23.81 -8.84 66.36
N ILE A 294 24.35 -7.78 66.97
CA ILE A 294 24.66 -7.65 68.39
C ILE A 294 23.41 -7.15 69.11
N ASP A 295 23.00 -7.86 70.16
CA ASP A 295 21.96 -7.44 71.08
C ASP A 295 22.32 -6.13 71.80
N LYS A 296 21.35 -5.22 71.89
CA LYS A 296 21.00 -4.55 73.15
C LYS A 296 19.59 -3.92 73.10
N PRO A 297 18.81 -4.02 74.19
CA PRO A 297 17.39 -3.64 74.25
C PRO A 297 17.18 -2.26 74.88
N LEU A 298 16.02 -1.62 74.66
CA LEU A 298 15.23 -0.93 75.72
C LEU A 298 13.92 -0.30 75.20
N ASN A 299 12.83 -0.69 75.87
CA ASN A 299 11.62 0.03 76.26
C ASN A 299 10.51 0.46 75.28
N GLU A 300 9.39 -0.28 75.42
CA GLU A 300 8.06 0.16 75.92
C GLU A 300 7.43 1.48 75.43
N LYS A 301 6.28 1.37 74.75
CA LYS A 301 4.90 1.66 75.25
C LYS A 301 3.92 1.72 74.06
N GLU A 302 2.94 0.81 74.01
CA GLU A 302 1.51 1.01 74.34
C GLU A 302 0.74 1.86 73.33
N GLU A 303 -0.17 1.20 72.59
CA GLU A 303 -1.60 1.53 72.35
C GLU A 303 -2.03 0.78 71.07
N LYS A 304 -2.68 -0.39 71.15
CA LYS A 304 -4.10 -0.70 71.43
C LYS A 304 -5.11 -0.13 70.43
N GLU A 305 -6.02 -1.03 70.06
CA GLU A 305 -7.34 -0.87 69.43
C GLU A 305 -7.43 -0.95 67.89
N VAL A 306 -8.39 -1.65 67.25
CA VAL A 306 -9.30 -2.79 67.54
C VAL A 306 -10.31 -2.85 66.36
N PHE A 307 -10.85 -4.05 66.07
CA PHE A 307 -11.96 -4.42 65.14
C PHE A 307 -11.71 -4.33 63.64
N SER A 308 -12.19 -5.20 62.75
CA SER A 308 -12.92 -6.50 62.73
C SER A 308 -12.93 -6.90 61.24
N GLU A 309 -12.55 -8.11 60.82
CA GLU A 309 -13.39 -9.33 60.66
C GLU A 309 -14.77 -9.15 60.01
N ASP A 310 -15.07 -10.14 59.17
CA ASP A 310 -16.31 -10.54 58.47
C ASP A 310 -16.40 -10.10 56.98
N GLU A 311 -16.10 -10.98 56.03
CA GLU A 311 -16.81 -12.22 55.61
C GLU A 311 -17.98 -11.92 54.64
N ASP A 312 -17.76 -12.42 53.43
CA ASP A 312 -18.65 -13.31 52.69
C ASP A 312 -19.69 -12.84 51.66
N GLU A 313 -19.64 -13.64 50.60
CA GLU A 313 -20.72 -14.13 49.73
C GLU A 313 -21.15 -13.31 48.49
N ASP A 314 -20.60 -13.78 47.36
CA ASP A 314 -21.30 -14.52 46.31
C ASP A 314 -22.61 -13.92 45.74
N GLU A 315 -22.60 -13.54 44.46
CA GLU A 315 -23.72 -13.86 43.59
C GLU A 315 -23.32 -13.95 42.10
N SER A 316 -23.43 -15.18 41.61
CA SER A 316 -23.32 -15.60 40.21
C SER A 316 -24.38 -14.97 39.31
N LEU A 317 -24.00 -14.51 38.11
CA LEU A 317 -24.92 -14.40 36.98
C LEU A 317 -24.32 -15.02 35.70
N VAL A 318 -24.71 -16.27 35.50
CA VAL A 318 -24.63 -17.03 34.27
C VAL A 318 -25.48 -16.35 33.19
N LEU A 319 -24.88 -15.94 32.07
CA LEU A 319 -25.62 -15.62 30.85
C LEU A 319 -25.15 -16.50 29.68
N LYS A 320 -25.91 -17.57 29.46
CA LYS A 320 -25.87 -18.41 28.25
C LYS A 320 -26.31 -17.58 27.04
N ARG A 321 -25.49 -17.53 25.97
CA ARG A 321 -25.97 -17.20 24.63
C ARG A 321 -25.31 -18.08 23.56
N SER A 322 -26.04 -19.15 23.25
CA SER A 322 -26.36 -19.67 21.92
C SER A 322 -25.34 -19.48 20.80
N THR A 323 -24.65 -20.57 20.49
CA THR A 323 -23.96 -20.87 19.24
C THR A 323 -24.95 -21.00 18.07
N SER A 324 -24.79 -20.20 17.02
CA SER A 324 -25.38 -20.47 15.70
C SER A 324 -24.27 -20.73 14.69
N LYS A 325 -24.00 -22.02 14.44
CA LYS A 325 -23.15 -22.48 13.34
C LYS A 325 -23.89 -22.24 12.02
N LYS A 326 -23.33 -21.42 11.13
CA LYS A 326 -23.69 -21.39 9.70
C LYS A 326 -22.54 -22.01 8.91
N THR A 327 -22.73 -23.25 8.51
CA THR A 327 -21.93 -23.97 7.53
C THR A 327 -22.28 -23.47 6.12
N TYR A 328 -21.32 -22.90 5.40
CA TYR A 328 -21.42 -22.68 3.95
C TYR A 328 -20.65 -23.79 3.23
N LYS A 329 -21.40 -24.64 2.52
CA LYS A 329 -20.87 -25.58 1.52
C LYS A 329 -20.53 -24.79 0.26
N LYS A 330 -19.25 -24.80 -0.15
CA LYS A 330 -18.82 -24.38 -1.49
C LYS A 330 -19.17 -25.49 -2.47
N SER A 331 -20.04 -25.17 -3.43
CA SER A 331 -20.56 -26.08 -4.45
C SER A 331 -19.47 -26.42 -5.47
N ARG A 332 -19.25 -27.73 -5.67
CA ARG A 332 -18.42 -28.29 -6.72
C ARG A 332 -19.30 -28.56 -7.95
N ALA A 333 -18.71 -28.37 -9.13
CA ALA A 333 -19.26 -28.56 -10.46
C ALA A 333 -20.11 -29.82 -10.63
N ILE A 334 -21.21 -29.70 -11.38
CA ILE A 334 -21.94 -30.82 -11.95
C ILE A 334 -21.96 -30.62 -13.47
N CYS A 335 -21.16 -31.45 -14.14
CA CYS A 335 -21.34 -31.80 -15.54
C CYS A 335 -22.65 -32.59 -15.67
N ILE A 336 -23.47 -32.28 -16.67
CA ILE A 336 -24.53 -33.17 -17.14
C ILE A 336 -24.20 -33.46 -18.59
N ASP A 337 -23.79 -34.71 -18.81
CA ASP A 337 -23.72 -35.35 -20.12
C ASP A 337 -24.81 -36.43 -20.18
N ASP A 338 -25.17 -36.75 -21.42
CA ASP A 338 -26.38 -37.41 -21.91
C ASP A 338 -26.85 -38.72 -21.24
N ASN A 339 -28.18 -38.93 -21.16
CA ASN A 339 -28.86 -39.95 -21.99
C ASN A 339 -30.39 -40.04 -21.79
N ASP A 340 -31.06 -39.96 -22.94
CA ASP A 340 -32.00 -40.95 -23.51
C ASP A 340 -33.30 -41.32 -22.76
N ALA A 341 -34.43 -40.91 -23.34
CA ALA A 341 -35.68 -41.67 -23.38
C ALA A 341 -36.57 -41.20 -24.53
N THR A 342 -36.51 -41.97 -25.62
CA THR A 342 -37.52 -42.23 -26.66
C THR A 342 -38.96 -41.79 -26.39
N GLU A 343 -39.57 -41.07 -27.35
CA GLU A 343 -40.89 -41.47 -27.87
C GLU A 343 -41.12 -40.94 -29.30
N SER A 344 -41.58 -41.86 -30.14
CA SER A 344 -41.74 -41.83 -31.59
C SER A 344 -43.02 -41.13 -32.05
N VAL A 345 -42.96 -40.36 -33.15
CA VAL A 345 -44.02 -40.33 -34.18
C VAL A 345 -43.40 -40.21 -35.58
N GLU A 346 -44.05 -40.94 -36.47
CA GLU A 346 -43.70 -41.46 -37.78
C GLU A 346 -44.12 -40.54 -38.97
N ILE A 347 -43.46 -40.79 -40.13
CA ILE A 347 -43.95 -40.67 -41.53
C ILE A 347 -43.98 -39.27 -42.19
N SER A 348 -43.08 -39.01 -43.16
CA SER A 348 -43.33 -39.33 -44.58
C SER A 348 -42.16 -38.88 -45.49
N ALA A 349 -41.66 -39.81 -46.29
CA ALA A 349 -40.72 -39.59 -47.38
C ALA A 349 -41.44 -39.18 -48.67
N ILE A 350 -40.82 -38.29 -49.45
CA ILE A 350 -41.00 -38.18 -50.91
C ILE A 350 -39.63 -37.86 -51.52
N ASP A 351 -39.08 -38.84 -52.24
CA ASP A 351 -38.05 -38.66 -53.26
C ASP A 351 -38.61 -37.82 -54.42
N THR A 352 -37.76 -37.10 -55.17
CA THR A 352 -37.35 -37.48 -56.54
C THR A 352 -36.81 -36.25 -57.30
N GLU A 353 -35.68 -36.50 -57.97
CA GLU A 353 -35.29 -35.98 -59.29
C GLU A 353 -34.46 -34.70 -59.46
N ALA A 354 -33.41 -34.93 -60.25
CA ALA A 354 -32.43 -33.99 -60.74
C ALA A 354 -32.80 -33.46 -62.12
N GLU A 355 -32.39 -32.23 -62.39
CA GLU A 355 -32.06 -31.56 -63.66
C GLU A 355 -31.97 -30.05 -63.30
N SER A 356 -31.29 -29.12 -63.95
CA SER A 356 -30.29 -29.05 -65.01
C SER A 356 -29.84 -27.58 -65.04
N ILE A 357 -28.52 -27.34 -65.14
CA ILE A 357 -27.79 -26.24 -65.81
C ILE A 357 -28.58 -24.94 -66.15
N VAL A 358 -28.11 -23.78 -65.66
CA VAL A 358 -27.61 -22.60 -66.43
C VAL A 358 -27.24 -21.43 -65.46
N PRO A 359 -26.11 -20.73 -65.66
CA PRO A 359 -25.58 -19.70 -64.75
C PRO A 359 -25.84 -18.24 -65.21
N LEU A 360 -25.85 -17.29 -64.26
CA LEU A 360 -25.39 -15.87 -64.29
C LEU A 360 -26.22 -15.00 -63.29
N PRO A 361 -25.77 -13.79 -62.87
CA PRO A 361 -24.44 -13.20 -62.85
C PRO A 361 -24.04 -12.60 -61.48
N THR A 362 -22.72 -12.53 -61.29
CA THR A 362 -22.00 -11.73 -60.31
C THR A 362 -22.30 -10.24 -60.51
N ALA A 363 -22.76 -9.56 -59.45
CA ALA A 363 -22.74 -8.10 -59.38
C ALA A 363 -21.74 -7.68 -58.29
N GLU A 364 -20.57 -7.25 -58.74
CA GLU A 364 -19.57 -6.55 -57.95
C GLU A 364 -20.14 -5.23 -57.45
N VAL A 365 -20.28 -5.08 -56.13
CA VAL A 365 -20.40 -3.76 -55.50
C VAL A 365 -19.00 -3.30 -55.14
N GLN A 366 -18.40 -2.52 -56.03
CA GLN A 366 -17.24 -1.69 -55.74
C GLN A 366 -17.61 -0.65 -54.68
N GLN A 367 -17.19 -0.85 -53.44
CA GLN A 367 -17.02 0.25 -52.50
C GLN A 367 -15.60 0.79 -52.66
N SER A 368 -15.52 1.92 -53.37
CA SER A 368 -14.33 2.73 -53.54
C SER A 368 -13.90 3.30 -52.19
N TYR A 369 -12.79 2.80 -51.66
CA TYR A 369 -12.01 3.48 -50.63
C TYR A 369 -11.30 4.70 -51.25
N PRO A 370 -11.18 5.83 -50.53
CA PRO A 370 -10.32 6.91 -50.98
C PRO A 370 -8.85 6.45 -50.95
N LYS A 371 -8.30 6.25 -52.14
CA LYS A 371 -6.86 6.26 -52.41
C LYS A 371 -6.37 7.68 -52.13
N ASP A 372 -5.73 7.87 -50.98
CA ASP A 372 -4.65 8.84 -50.74
C ASP A 372 -4.32 8.81 -49.24
N LEU A 373 -3.62 7.76 -48.83
CA LEU A 373 -2.88 7.75 -47.56
C LEU A 373 -1.39 7.63 -47.90
N PRO A 374 -0.55 8.56 -47.43
CA PRO A 374 0.88 8.49 -47.70
C PRO A 374 1.49 7.31 -46.95
N SER A 375 2.26 6.51 -47.69
CA SER A 375 3.21 5.54 -47.15
C SER A 375 4.18 6.27 -46.22
N MET A 376 4.07 6.03 -44.91
CA MET A 376 5.07 6.41 -43.91
C MET A 376 5.70 5.13 -43.37
N SER A 377 6.70 4.68 -44.10
CA SER A 377 7.81 3.90 -43.59
C SER A 377 8.50 4.63 -42.43
N GLN A 378 8.70 3.92 -41.33
CA GLN A 378 9.78 4.12 -40.34
C GLN A 378 10.05 5.56 -39.90
N MET A 379 9.35 6.02 -38.86
CA MET A 379 9.96 6.82 -37.80
C MET A 379 9.37 6.40 -36.46
N SER A 380 10.18 5.71 -35.67
CA SER A 380 9.96 5.44 -34.26
C SER A 380 9.92 6.76 -33.50
N ASN A 381 8.73 7.30 -33.26
CA ASN A 381 8.51 8.38 -32.30
C ASN A 381 7.19 8.11 -31.58
N THR A 382 7.28 7.32 -30.51
CA THR A 382 6.27 7.23 -29.45
C THR A 382 6.24 8.56 -28.68
N ALA A 383 5.51 9.52 -29.24
CA ALA A 383 5.15 10.77 -28.57
C ALA A 383 3.62 10.86 -28.53
N THR A 384 3.02 10.19 -27.54
CA THR A 384 1.64 10.44 -27.12
C THR A 384 1.54 11.89 -26.62
N PHE A 385 0.60 12.65 -27.18
CA PHE A 385 0.42 14.10 -26.95
C PHE A 385 -0.04 14.49 -25.52
N PHE A 386 -0.11 13.53 -24.59
CA PHE A 386 -0.27 13.73 -23.14
C PHE A 386 0.76 12.99 -22.29
N ALA A 387 1.76 12.35 -22.90
CA ALA A 387 2.95 11.91 -22.18
C ALA A 387 3.85 13.13 -21.96
N ASN A 388 3.54 13.92 -20.92
CA ASN A 388 4.67 14.33 -20.10
C ASN A 388 5.38 13.02 -19.74
N ARG A 389 6.69 12.95 -19.99
CA ARG A 389 7.54 11.89 -19.46
C ARG A 389 7.40 11.91 -17.94
N HIS A 390 6.38 11.25 -17.43
CA HIS A 390 6.37 10.78 -16.07
C HIS A 390 7.34 9.61 -16.11
N THR A 391 8.63 9.93 -15.97
CA THR A 391 9.48 9.11 -15.12
C THR A 391 8.60 8.72 -13.95
N ALA A 392 8.41 7.41 -13.73
CA ALA A 392 7.80 6.88 -12.52
C ALA A 392 8.21 7.80 -11.37
N ALA A 393 7.25 8.20 -10.52
CA ALA A 393 7.55 9.03 -9.35
C ALA A 393 8.63 8.31 -8.56
N ARG A 394 9.89 8.61 -8.90
CA ARG A 394 11.09 8.10 -8.28
C ARG A 394 10.85 8.50 -6.85
N LYS A 395 10.81 7.53 -5.93
CA LYS A 395 10.85 7.81 -4.48
C LYS A 395 11.84 8.96 -4.36
N VAL A 396 11.35 10.16 -4.05
CA VAL A 396 12.17 11.37 -4.13
C VAL A 396 13.10 11.25 -2.95
N THR A 397 14.20 10.52 -3.14
CA THR A 397 15.33 10.56 -2.24
C THR A 397 15.87 11.97 -2.41
N PHE A 398 15.67 12.77 -1.37
CA PHE A 398 16.28 14.07 -1.25
C PHE A 398 17.74 13.91 -1.67
N LYS A 399 18.23 14.72 -2.62
CA LYS A 399 19.68 14.78 -2.85
C LYS A 399 20.31 15.11 -1.50
N GLU A 400 21.27 14.31 -1.06
CA GLU A 400 21.89 14.36 0.28
C GLU A 400 22.37 15.78 0.65
N ASP A 401 22.65 16.64 -0.33
CA ASP A 401 23.11 18.02 -0.16
C ASP A 401 22.01 19.12 -0.25
N SER A 402 20.73 18.82 0.00
CA SER A 402 19.63 19.80 -0.15
C SER A 402 19.28 20.54 1.16
N HIS A 403 19.13 21.87 1.12
CA HIS A 403 18.58 22.65 2.25
C HIS A 403 17.13 22.23 2.57
N ALA A 404 16.44 21.53 1.67
CA ALA A 404 15.15 20.90 1.96
C ALA A 404 15.25 19.86 3.09
N ILE A 405 16.33 19.06 3.13
CA ILE A 405 16.57 18.11 4.24
C ILE A 405 16.77 18.86 5.54
N ALA A 406 17.56 19.93 5.52
CA ALA A 406 17.78 20.79 6.68
C ALA A 406 16.47 21.40 7.20
N PHE A 407 15.60 21.85 6.29
CA PHE A 407 14.27 22.37 6.59
C PHE A 407 13.40 21.32 7.30
N VAL A 408 13.28 20.12 6.72
CA VAL A 408 12.49 19.02 7.29
C VAL A 408 13.03 18.61 8.65
N LYS A 409 14.33 18.35 8.78
CA LYS A 409 14.96 17.95 10.05
C LYS A 409 14.73 18.98 11.14
N THR A 410 14.91 20.26 10.83
CA THR A 410 14.71 21.36 11.79
C THR A 410 13.27 21.40 12.31
N LEU A 411 12.28 21.32 11.41
CA LEU A 411 10.88 21.35 11.81
C LEU A 411 10.44 20.04 12.48
N LYS A 412 11.00 18.90 12.08
CA LYS A 412 10.77 17.61 12.75
C LYS A 412 11.27 17.63 14.20
N GLU A 413 12.46 18.18 14.44
CA GLU A 413 12.96 18.42 15.80
C GLU A 413 12.07 19.40 16.58
N LEU A 414 11.54 20.43 15.92
CA LEU A 414 10.59 21.36 16.56
C LEU A 414 9.30 20.63 16.99
N GLY A 415 8.70 19.83 16.09
CA GLY A 415 7.50 19.03 16.37
C GLY A 415 7.73 17.97 17.45
N GLY A 416 8.92 17.37 17.50
CA GLY A 416 9.30 16.44 18.58
C GLY A 416 9.41 17.11 19.95
N ASN A 417 9.80 18.39 20.00
CA ASN A 417 10.00 19.14 21.24
C ASN A 417 8.76 19.92 21.72
N GLU A 418 7.80 20.21 20.85
CA GLU A 418 6.64 21.04 21.17
C GLU A 418 5.33 20.26 20.91
N SER A 419 4.62 19.89 21.98
CA SER A 419 3.38 19.11 21.87
C SER A 419 2.11 19.97 21.77
N ASN A 420 2.23 21.31 21.72
CA ASN A 420 1.08 22.19 21.71
C ASN A 420 0.46 22.28 20.29
N PRO A 421 -0.75 21.73 20.06
CA PRO A 421 -1.36 21.72 18.73
C PRO A 421 -1.63 23.12 18.19
N ASN A 422 -1.94 24.09 19.06
CA ASN A 422 -2.18 25.46 18.64
C ASN A 422 -0.89 26.13 18.18
N PHE A 423 0.24 25.86 18.83
CA PHE A 423 1.53 26.38 18.41
C PHE A 423 1.96 25.78 17.07
N LEU A 424 1.86 24.46 16.89
CA LEU A 424 2.19 23.80 15.63
C LEU A 424 1.28 24.25 14.48
N ALA A 425 -0.02 24.45 14.74
CA ALA A 425 -0.95 25.04 13.77
C ALA A 425 -0.56 26.48 13.37
N ASN A 426 -0.08 27.29 14.32
CA ASN A 426 0.46 28.62 14.02
C ASN A 426 1.71 28.54 13.14
N ILE A 427 2.61 27.57 13.38
CA ILE A 427 3.80 27.36 12.54
C ILE A 427 3.40 26.97 11.11
N LEU A 428 2.50 26.00 10.92
CA LEU A 428 2.00 25.66 9.58
C LEU A 428 1.34 26.86 8.89
N SER A 429 0.60 27.67 9.65
CA SER A 429 -0.02 28.90 9.13
C SER A 429 1.02 29.96 8.74
N LEU A 430 2.14 30.09 9.47
CA LEU A 430 3.24 30.97 9.09
C LEU A 430 3.93 30.51 7.80
N ILE A 431 4.10 29.20 7.64
CA ILE A 431 4.66 28.62 6.41
C ILE A 431 3.68 28.88 5.25
N ALA A 432 2.38 28.69 5.45
CA ALA A 432 1.36 29.01 4.46
C ALA A 432 1.36 30.51 4.08
N ASP A 433 1.50 31.40 5.08
CA ASP A 433 1.64 32.85 4.89
C ASP A 433 2.81 33.19 3.97
N PHE A 434 3.95 32.51 4.11
CA PHE A 434 5.10 32.70 3.22
C PHE A 434 4.69 32.45 1.75
N TYR A 435 4.04 31.32 1.43
CA TYR A 435 3.62 31.02 0.07
C TYR A 435 2.50 31.93 -0.45
N CYS A 436 1.65 32.47 0.43
CA CYS A 436 0.61 33.43 0.06
C CYS A 436 1.18 34.82 -0.27
N HIS A 437 2.12 35.32 0.55
CA HIS A 437 2.54 36.72 0.51
C HIS A 437 3.84 36.96 -0.24
N THR A 438 4.67 35.93 -0.42
CA THR A 438 5.92 36.06 -1.16
C THR A 438 5.72 35.73 -2.64
N LYS A 439 6.32 36.56 -3.50
CA LYS A 439 6.28 36.35 -4.95
C LYS A 439 7.33 35.32 -5.34
N LEU A 440 7.02 34.05 -5.09
CA LEU A 440 7.90 32.95 -5.47
C LEU A 440 7.72 32.61 -6.95
N PRO A 441 8.77 32.11 -7.63
CA PRO A 441 8.69 31.66 -9.02
C PRO A 441 7.98 30.29 -9.15
N LEU A 442 6.93 30.05 -8.38
CA LEU A 442 6.14 28.81 -8.31
C LEU A 442 4.72 29.11 -8.82
N LYS A 443 4.21 28.31 -9.78
CA LYS A 443 2.89 28.56 -10.39
C LYS A 443 1.70 28.26 -9.45
N ASN A 444 1.92 27.46 -8.41
CA ASN A 444 0.86 26.91 -7.55
C ASN A 444 1.04 27.25 -6.06
N THR A 445 1.62 28.41 -5.72
CA THR A 445 1.85 28.78 -4.31
C THR A 445 0.56 28.88 -3.50
N SER A 446 -0.53 29.34 -4.10
CA SER A 446 -1.83 29.42 -3.43
C SER A 446 -2.38 28.04 -3.06
N LEU A 447 -2.06 27.01 -3.85
CA LEU A 447 -2.45 25.64 -3.53
C LEU A 447 -1.64 25.09 -2.35
N LEU A 448 -0.30 25.28 -2.37
CA LEU A 448 0.57 24.90 -1.25
C LEU A 448 0.12 25.55 0.07
N ALA A 449 -0.17 26.85 0.03
CA ALA A 449 -0.67 27.57 1.19
C ALA A 449 -2.03 27.02 1.66
N PHE A 450 -2.94 26.73 0.74
CA PHE A 450 -4.25 26.19 1.06
C PHE A 450 -4.17 24.81 1.76
N GLU A 451 -3.30 23.93 1.28
CA GLU A 451 -3.09 22.61 1.90
C GLU A 451 -2.46 22.72 3.30
N LEU A 452 -1.48 23.61 3.48
CA LEU A 452 -0.91 23.88 4.79
C LEU A 452 -1.94 24.43 5.79
N TYR A 453 -2.84 25.32 5.34
CA TYR A 453 -3.93 25.79 6.20
C TYR A 453 -4.94 24.70 6.53
N LYS A 454 -5.24 23.78 5.60
CA LYS A 454 -6.06 22.61 5.89
C LYS A 454 -5.41 21.71 6.95
N ASN A 455 -4.11 21.44 6.83
CA ASN A 455 -3.36 20.68 7.84
C ASN A 455 -3.30 21.40 9.20
N ALA A 456 -3.19 22.73 9.22
CA ALA A 456 -3.30 23.50 10.46
C ALA A 456 -4.67 23.33 11.15
N LEU A 457 -5.76 23.16 10.38
CA LEU A 457 -7.09 22.87 10.91
C LEU A 457 -7.23 21.43 11.43
N LEU A 458 -6.43 20.48 10.93
CA LEU A 458 -6.35 19.13 11.52
C LEU A 458 -5.67 19.17 12.89
N LEU A 459 -4.64 20.00 13.06
CA LEU A 459 -3.97 20.22 14.35
C LEU A 459 -4.86 20.98 15.34
N ASN A 460 -5.49 22.06 14.89
CA ASN A 460 -6.41 22.86 15.71
C ASN A 460 -7.68 23.24 14.90
N PRO A 461 -8.79 22.51 15.10
CA PRO A 461 -10.04 22.77 14.39
C PRO A 461 -10.67 24.15 14.65
N LYS A 462 -10.23 24.88 15.68
CA LYS A 462 -10.72 26.23 16.02
C LYS A 462 -9.74 27.34 15.61
N HIS A 463 -8.72 27.03 14.80
CA HIS A 463 -7.69 27.97 14.40
C HIS A 463 -8.24 29.08 13.47
N VAL A 464 -8.45 30.28 14.01
CA VAL A 464 -9.17 31.38 13.34
C VAL A 464 -8.50 31.83 12.04
N VAL A 465 -7.17 31.95 12.05
CA VAL A 465 -6.39 32.39 10.87
C VAL A 465 -6.53 31.38 9.73
N ALA A 466 -6.40 30.09 10.05
CA ALA A 466 -6.49 29.03 9.06
C ALA A 466 -7.91 28.91 8.48
N HIS A 467 -8.95 29.03 9.31
CA HIS A 467 -10.34 29.09 8.84
C HIS A 467 -10.59 30.24 7.86
N THR A 468 -10.07 31.42 8.19
CA THR A 468 -10.24 32.61 7.36
C THR A 468 -9.51 32.42 6.02
N ALA A 469 -8.26 31.97 6.07
CA ALA A 469 -7.45 31.75 4.87
C ALA A 469 -8.00 30.63 3.97
N VAL A 470 -8.44 29.49 4.52
CA VAL A 470 -9.10 28.41 3.76
C VAL A 470 -10.35 28.92 3.05
N ARG A 471 -11.17 29.73 3.74
CA ARG A 471 -12.38 30.31 3.15
C ARG A 471 -12.07 31.27 2.01
N GLU A 472 -11.01 32.07 2.13
CA GLU A 472 -10.61 33.04 1.11
C GLU A 472 -9.98 32.36 -0.10
N LEU A 473 -8.98 31.51 0.15
CA LEU A 473 -8.27 30.74 -0.88
C LEU A 473 -9.19 29.74 -1.57
N GLY A 474 -10.13 29.13 -0.85
CA GLY A 474 -11.11 28.19 -1.42
C GLY A 474 -12.03 28.78 -2.50
N LYS A 475 -12.10 30.11 -2.64
CA LYS A 475 -12.83 30.79 -3.73
C LYS A 475 -12.05 30.79 -5.04
N GLN A 476 -10.75 30.52 -5.02
CA GLN A 476 -9.92 30.53 -6.21
C GLN A 476 -10.22 29.30 -7.09
N PRO A 477 -10.37 29.46 -8.41
CA PRO A 477 -10.68 28.35 -9.32
C PRO A 477 -9.70 27.19 -9.21
N ILE A 478 -8.40 27.49 -9.11
CA ILE A 478 -7.34 26.47 -9.03
C ILE A 478 -7.49 25.55 -7.80
N ILE A 479 -7.96 26.09 -6.68
CA ILE A 479 -8.18 25.35 -5.44
C ILE A 479 -9.51 24.60 -5.49
N ARG A 480 -10.55 25.22 -6.06
CA ARG A 480 -11.85 24.56 -6.23
C ARG A 480 -11.74 23.35 -7.15
N ASP A 481 -10.97 23.47 -8.23
CA ASP A 481 -10.76 22.40 -9.18
C ASP A 481 -9.88 21.32 -8.55
N ASN A 482 -8.79 21.66 -7.84
CA ASN A 482 -7.97 20.65 -7.15
C ASN A 482 -8.69 19.94 -5.99
N ASN A 483 -9.56 20.63 -5.23
CA ASN A 483 -10.35 20.00 -4.16
C ASN A 483 -11.30 18.90 -4.69
N ARG A 484 -11.65 18.91 -5.98
CA ARG A 484 -12.44 17.85 -6.61
C ARG A 484 -11.62 16.59 -6.90
N TYR A 485 -10.30 16.72 -7.00
CA TYR A 485 -9.36 15.63 -7.28
C TYR A 485 -8.61 15.13 -6.03
N GLY A 486 -8.56 15.91 -4.94
CA GLY A 486 -7.71 15.63 -3.78
C GLY A 486 -8.40 15.48 -2.41
N SER A 487 -9.69 15.12 -2.33
CA SER A 487 -10.42 15.08 -1.04
C SER A 487 -10.86 13.68 -0.63
N SER A 488 -9.90 12.79 -0.32
CA SER A 488 -10.18 11.50 0.32
C SER A 488 -9.02 10.97 1.18
N SER A 489 -8.50 11.76 2.12
CA SER A 489 -7.79 11.18 3.27
C SER A 489 -8.57 11.50 4.54
N ASN A 490 -9.59 10.68 4.80
CA ASN A 490 -10.12 10.52 6.15
C ASN A 490 -9.08 9.76 6.99
N SER A 491 -7.89 10.32 7.18
CA SER A 491 -6.95 9.76 8.14
C SER A 491 -7.46 10.15 9.52
N THR A 492 -7.97 9.17 10.26
CA THR A 492 -8.14 9.23 11.71
C THR A 492 -6.76 9.21 12.41
N GLN A 493 -5.78 9.96 11.87
CA GLN A 493 -4.48 10.15 12.51
C GLN A 493 -4.73 10.97 13.77
N THR A 494 -4.57 10.35 14.93
CA THR A 494 -4.75 10.98 16.24
C THR A 494 -3.49 11.67 16.75
N ASN A 495 -2.32 11.43 16.13
CA ASN A 495 -1.05 11.99 16.59
C ASN A 495 -0.75 13.35 15.94
N ILE A 496 -0.79 14.40 16.76
CA ILE A 496 -0.52 15.81 16.41
C ILE A 496 0.85 15.96 15.74
N ASN A 497 1.87 15.25 16.22
CA ASN A 497 3.23 15.37 15.68
C ASN A 497 3.33 14.74 14.30
N THR A 498 2.64 13.63 14.07
CA THR A 498 2.60 12.98 12.76
C THR A 498 1.92 13.88 11.74
N ILE A 499 0.77 14.47 12.06
CA ILE A 499 0.08 15.43 11.18
C ILE A 499 1.00 16.60 10.81
N PHE A 500 1.73 17.15 11.79
CA PHE A 500 2.66 18.25 11.55
C PHE A 500 3.82 17.82 10.64
N ILE A 501 4.48 16.69 10.93
CA ILE A 501 5.62 16.21 10.15
C ILE A 501 5.20 15.84 8.72
N ASP A 502 4.09 15.12 8.56
CA ASP A 502 3.56 14.72 7.25
C ASP A 502 3.25 15.95 6.38
N ALA A 503 2.72 17.03 6.97
CA ALA A 503 2.48 18.28 6.27
C ALA A 503 3.78 18.95 5.78
N ILE A 504 4.85 18.90 6.58
CA ILE A 504 6.17 19.46 6.21
C ILE A 504 6.84 18.61 5.13
N GLU A 505 6.83 17.29 5.28
CA GLU A 505 7.41 16.36 4.30
C GLU A 505 6.67 16.47 2.96
N SER A 506 5.33 16.47 2.98
CA SER A 506 4.50 16.67 1.78
C SER A 506 4.78 18.01 1.08
N LEU A 507 4.91 19.10 1.85
CA LEU A 507 5.25 20.42 1.29
C LEU A 507 6.58 20.38 0.53
N MET A 508 7.62 19.75 1.10
CA MET A 508 8.92 19.68 0.44
C MET A 508 8.87 18.82 -0.82
N THR A 509 8.20 17.67 -0.78
CA THR A 509 7.99 16.83 -1.97
C THR A 509 7.32 17.63 -3.10
N GLN A 510 6.33 18.45 -2.78
CA GLN A 510 5.65 19.27 -3.79
C GLN A 510 6.54 20.38 -4.35
N ILE A 511 7.34 21.06 -3.52
CA ILE A 511 8.28 22.10 -3.99
C ILE A 511 9.32 21.49 -4.94
N GLU A 512 9.84 20.32 -4.59
CA GLU A 512 10.79 19.59 -5.43
C GLU A 512 10.15 19.14 -6.74
N ALA A 513 8.92 18.62 -6.70
CA ALA A 513 8.16 18.29 -7.90
C ALA A 513 7.97 19.50 -8.83
N PHE A 514 7.72 20.69 -8.27
CA PHE A 514 7.59 21.92 -9.06
C PHE A 514 8.92 22.47 -9.61
N LYS A 515 10.06 22.06 -9.06
CA LYS A 515 11.40 22.61 -9.35
C LYS A 515 12.49 21.55 -9.52
N PHE A 516 12.13 20.39 -10.05
CA PHE A 516 12.97 19.18 -10.17
C PHE A 516 14.38 19.39 -10.77
N GLN A 517 14.66 20.51 -11.43
CA GLN A 517 15.93 20.78 -12.10
C GLN A 517 16.78 21.90 -11.48
N ASP A 518 16.32 22.63 -10.46
CA ASP A 518 17.00 23.82 -9.94
C ASP A 518 17.13 23.82 -8.42
N LEU A 519 18.18 23.14 -7.93
CA LEU A 519 18.47 22.98 -6.50
C LEU A 519 18.76 24.34 -5.83
N GLU A 520 19.39 25.28 -6.54
CA GLU A 520 19.67 26.62 -6.00
C GLU A 520 18.37 27.38 -5.70
N LYS A 521 17.37 27.27 -6.58
CA LYS A 521 16.05 27.87 -6.31
C LYS A 521 15.33 27.20 -5.15
N ILE A 522 15.43 25.88 -5.00
CA ILE A 522 14.84 25.18 -3.86
C ILE A 522 15.50 25.65 -2.57
N ASN A 523 16.84 25.66 -2.52
CA ASN A 523 17.60 26.14 -1.36
C ASN A 523 17.27 27.61 -1.03
N HIS A 524 17.15 28.46 -2.04
CA HIS A 524 16.76 29.85 -1.83
C HIS A 524 15.34 29.97 -1.24
N ILE A 525 14.38 29.18 -1.73
CA ILE A 525 13.01 29.17 -1.22
C ILE A 525 12.98 28.68 0.24
N THR A 526 13.74 27.63 0.59
CA THR A 526 13.79 27.12 1.96
C THR A 526 14.48 28.10 2.91
N ASP A 527 15.57 28.75 2.48
CA ASP A 527 16.25 29.79 3.25
C ASP A 527 15.34 30.98 3.55
N GLU A 528 14.65 31.48 2.53
CA GLU A 528 13.73 32.60 2.69
C GLU A 528 12.50 32.21 3.52
N SER A 529 12.04 30.95 3.42
CA SER A 529 10.97 30.42 4.28
C SER A 529 11.39 30.40 5.75
N ILE A 530 12.59 29.90 6.07
CA ILE A 530 13.10 29.89 7.45
C ILE A 530 13.27 31.31 7.99
N LYS A 531 13.87 32.22 7.21
CA LYS A 531 13.98 33.62 7.61
C LYS A 531 12.61 34.24 7.87
N PHE A 532 11.63 33.96 7.00
CA PHE A 532 10.27 34.44 7.18
C PHE A 532 9.64 33.91 8.47
N ILE A 533 9.76 32.60 8.73
CA ILE A 533 9.24 31.95 9.94
C ILE A 533 9.87 32.58 11.18
N VAL A 534 11.21 32.63 11.26
CA VAL A 534 11.97 33.17 12.40
C VAL A 534 11.57 34.62 12.69
N ASN A 535 11.52 35.47 11.66
CA ASN A 535 11.15 36.88 11.81
C ASN A 535 9.69 37.06 12.27
N ASN A 536 8.76 36.29 11.70
CA ASN A 536 7.35 36.38 12.06
C ASN A 536 7.05 35.77 13.43
N LEU A 537 7.79 34.75 13.84
CA LEU A 537 7.64 34.12 15.14
C LEU A 537 7.94 35.13 16.26
N VAL A 538 9.01 35.92 16.10
CA VAL A 538 9.37 37.01 17.03
C VAL A 538 8.42 38.19 16.92
N SER A 539 8.23 38.75 15.72
CA SER A 539 7.47 39.99 15.54
C SER A 539 5.98 39.85 15.84
N LYS A 540 5.37 38.71 15.54
CA LYS A 540 3.96 38.41 15.87
C LYS A 540 3.78 37.76 17.24
N ASN A 541 4.87 37.54 18.00
CA ASN A 541 4.85 36.96 19.34
C ASN A 541 4.10 35.61 19.42
N ILE A 542 4.33 34.74 18.44
CA ILE A 542 3.50 33.53 18.21
C ILE A 542 3.59 32.51 19.35
N ALA A 543 4.75 32.43 20.02
CA ALA A 543 4.97 31.54 21.17
C ALA A 543 5.02 32.29 22.51
N GLY A 544 4.51 33.53 22.56
CA GLY A 544 4.63 34.39 23.75
C GLY A 544 6.09 34.66 24.11
N SER A 545 6.42 34.64 25.41
CA SER A 545 7.78 34.93 25.90
C SER A 545 8.87 34.01 25.33
N ARG A 546 8.52 32.82 24.84
CA ARG A 546 9.45 31.85 24.22
C ARG A 546 9.71 32.13 22.74
N SER A 547 9.07 33.13 22.14
CA SER A 547 9.18 33.40 20.70
C SER A 547 10.62 33.66 20.24
N ALA A 548 11.37 34.48 20.97
CA ALA A 548 12.77 34.76 20.63
C ALA A 548 13.66 33.50 20.77
N GLU A 549 13.46 32.72 21.82
CA GLU A 549 14.21 31.48 22.08
C GLU A 549 13.97 30.45 20.99
N ILE A 550 12.70 30.17 20.66
CA ILE A 550 12.32 29.19 19.64
C ILE A 550 12.80 29.64 18.26
N ALA A 551 12.66 30.92 17.92
CA ALA A 551 13.16 31.47 16.66
C ALA A 551 14.68 31.29 16.54
N SER A 552 15.43 31.57 17.61
CA SER A 552 16.88 31.34 17.66
C SER A 552 17.22 29.85 17.49
N LYS A 553 16.47 28.96 18.15
CA LYS A 553 16.67 27.51 18.05
C LYS A 553 16.44 27.01 16.62
N ILE A 554 15.33 27.41 15.99
CA ILE A 554 15.02 27.07 14.58
C ILE A 554 16.15 27.54 13.66
N ASN A 555 16.56 28.81 13.77
CA ASN A 555 17.60 29.37 12.92
C ASN A 555 18.95 28.65 13.11
N SER A 556 19.35 28.40 14.36
CA SER A 556 20.61 27.72 14.66
C SER A 556 20.64 26.27 14.15
N ARG A 557 19.54 25.52 14.32
CA ARG A 557 19.43 24.13 13.85
C ARG A 557 19.38 24.06 12.33
N TYR A 558 18.64 24.96 11.69
CA TYR A 558 18.59 25.02 10.23
C TYR A 558 19.97 25.28 9.63
N ASN A 559 20.70 26.30 10.13
CA ASN A 559 22.04 26.61 9.63
C ASN A 559 23.01 25.45 9.90
N TYR A 560 22.93 24.83 11.09
CA TYR A 560 23.72 23.64 11.40
C TYR A 560 23.48 22.52 10.38
N PHE A 561 22.22 22.16 10.11
CA PHE A 561 21.92 21.11 9.14
C PHE A 561 22.25 21.53 7.71
N ALA A 562 22.00 22.77 7.29
CA ALA A 562 22.33 23.25 5.96
C ALA A 562 23.85 23.18 5.70
N GLU A 563 24.67 23.52 6.70
CA GLU A 563 26.14 23.47 6.61
C GLU A 563 26.70 22.04 6.73
N HIS A 564 26.17 21.22 7.64
CA HIS A 564 26.80 19.93 8.01
C HIS A 564 26.26 18.71 7.27
N THR A 565 25.12 18.83 6.56
CA THR A 565 24.65 17.73 5.71
C THR A 565 25.56 17.53 4.48
N THR A 566 26.37 18.55 4.13
CA THR A 566 27.34 18.48 3.01
C THR A 566 28.64 17.71 3.31
N GLY A 567 28.88 17.30 4.56
CA GLY A 567 30.22 16.85 5.01
C GLY A 567 30.34 15.41 5.52
N GLN A 568 29.28 14.79 6.03
CA GLN A 568 29.42 13.54 6.81
C GLN A 568 29.46 12.24 5.98
N GLU A 569 29.03 12.24 4.71
CA GLU A 569 29.02 11.01 3.87
C GLU A 569 30.19 10.91 2.88
N ARG A 570 30.99 11.97 2.70
CA ARG A 570 32.27 11.86 1.96
C ARG A 570 33.38 11.13 2.72
N MET A 571 33.23 10.91 4.03
CA MET A 571 34.21 10.13 4.81
C MET A 571 33.97 8.62 4.79
N PHE A 572 32.77 8.14 4.42
CA PHE A 572 32.44 6.70 4.41
C PHE A 572 32.44 6.07 3.01
N SER A 573 32.74 6.84 1.96
CA SER A 573 32.86 6.36 0.57
C SER A 573 34.32 6.11 0.12
N TYR A 574 35.28 6.27 1.03
CA TYR A 574 36.68 5.81 0.89
C TYR A 574 37.10 5.06 2.15
N SER A 575 36.50 3.91 2.39
CA SER A 575 36.91 2.87 3.34
C SER A 575 36.35 1.56 2.83
#